data_AF-A0A242CL77-F1
#
_entry.id   AF-A0A242CL77-F1
#
_cell.length_a   1.000
_cell.length_b   1.000
_cell.length_c   1.000
_cell.angle_alpha   90.00
_cell.angle_beta   90.00
_cell.angle_gamma   90.00
#
_symmetry.space_group_name_H-M   'P 1'
#
loop_
_entity.id
_entity.type
_entity.pdbx_description
1 polymer ?
#
loop_
_entity_poly.entity_id
_entity_poly.type
_entity_poly.pdbx_seq_one_letter_code
_entity_poly.pdbx_strand_id
1 'polypeptide(L)'
;MHETLSKKLKDYRSRHNLTQKELAARLFVSDKAISKWERGNGLPDIETLVRLADLLGTPVEELLKEKKETYYYEYKSERRVLRLPLMHILIPNLFLLLNQVTSVREFFVLMKEVPTASGWFCLGVKAKGVIAMGLISLGLLSIGVMSFGALAIGTISIGAFAFGHFCFALLVGIGNIAVGSVVVGNVGIGLLALGNVAVAWIGVANYGVGSFMAVLPSSATAKDFNHAIQQLLATDIPDLIKTTFFEPMIRFTQSPIVVAGFVVTILAGVVFILCLVIIGLIRLRQSVLYEEL
;
A
#
# COMPACT_ATOMS: atom_id res chain seq x y z
N MET A 1 25.71 -6.58 -4.58
CA MET A 1 26.03 -6.04 -5.93
C MET A 1 26.39 -7.24 -6.82
N HIS A 2 25.47 -7.73 -7.68
CA HIS A 2 25.81 -8.81 -8.61
C HIS A 2 26.48 -8.23 -9.86
N GLU A 3 27.63 -8.79 -10.23
CA GLU A 3 28.52 -8.26 -11.26
C GLU A 3 28.12 -8.70 -12.67
N THR A 4 28.19 -7.79 -13.65
CA THR A 4 28.01 -8.10 -15.08
C THR A 4 29.14 -9.01 -15.60
N LEU A 5 28.92 -9.73 -16.71
CA LEU A 5 29.95 -10.58 -17.33
C LEU A 5 31.30 -9.86 -17.48
N SER A 6 31.27 -8.61 -17.94
CA SER A 6 32.45 -7.75 -18.09
C SER A 6 33.22 -7.57 -16.79
N LYS A 7 32.49 -7.36 -15.69
CA LYS A 7 33.06 -7.13 -14.38
C LYS A 7 33.53 -8.44 -13.74
N LYS A 8 32.72 -9.51 -13.77
CA LYS A 8 33.11 -10.86 -13.33
C LYS A 8 34.39 -11.35 -14.01
N LEU A 9 34.49 -11.14 -15.33
CA LEU A 9 35.66 -11.54 -16.12
C LEU A 9 36.92 -10.77 -15.71
N LYS A 10 36.78 -9.45 -15.53
CA LYS A 10 37.88 -8.57 -15.10
C LYS A 10 38.33 -8.85 -13.67
N ASP A 11 37.39 -9.12 -12.77
CA ASP A 11 37.64 -9.48 -11.37
C ASP A 11 38.36 -10.83 -11.28
N TYR A 12 37.88 -11.85 -11.98
CA TYR A 12 38.54 -13.14 -12.09
C TYR A 12 39.99 -12.97 -12.58
N ARG A 13 40.17 -12.23 -13.68
CA ARG A 13 41.50 -11.97 -14.25
C ARG A 13 42.43 -11.34 -13.22
N SER A 14 41.93 -10.35 -12.48
CA SER A 14 42.71 -9.60 -11.48
C SER A 14 43.06 -10.46 -10.26
N ARG A 15 42.13 -11.28 -9.76
CA ARG A 15 42.36 -12.19 -8.61
C ARG A 15 43.37 -13.29 -8.93
N HIS A 16 43.43 -13.72 -10.18
CA HIS A 16 44.37 -14.74 -10.65
C HIS A 16 45.66 -14.15 -11.25
N ASN A 17 45.88 -12.83 -11.14
CA ASN A 17 47.05 -12.12 -11.69
C ASN A 17 47.31 -12.41 -13.17
N LEU A 18 46.25 -12.58 -13.96
CA LEU A 18 46.35 -12.91 -15.38
C LEU A 18 46.39 -11.65 -16.25
N THR A 19 47.14 -11.70 -17.34
CA THR A 19 47.00 -10.70 -18.43
C THR A 19 45.79 -11.04 -19.30
N GLN A 20 45.27 -10.06 -20.07
CA GLN A 20 44.17 -10.33 -21.03
C GLN A 20 44.58 -11.40 -22.05
N LYS A 21 45.86 -11.41 -22.44
CA LYS A 21 46.44 -12.40 -23.36
C LYS A 21 46.49 -13.80 -22.76
N GLU A 22 46.85 -13.93 -21.49
CA GLU A 22 46.86 -15.22 -20.79
C GLU A 22 45.45 -15.79 -20.59
N LEU A 23 44.50 -14.93 -20.23
CA LEU A 23 43.11 -15.34 -20.10
C LEU A 23 42.52 -15.75 -21.46
N ALA A 24 42.87 -15.02 -22.53
CA ALA A 24 42.47 -15.34 -23.89
C ALA A 24 42.99 -16.73 -24.33
N ALA A 25 44.25 -17.04 -23.99
CA ALA A 25 44.84 -18.35 -24.27
C ALA A 25 44.10 -19.49 -23.55
N ARG A 26 43.66 -19.29 -22.31
CA ARG A 26 42.88 -20.30 -21.55
C ARG A 26 41.49 -20.55 -22.12
N LEU A 27 40.90 -19.54 -22.75
CA LEU A 27 39.55 -19.60 -23.32
C LEU A 27 39.56 -19.90 -24.83
N PHE A 28 40.74 -20.11 -25.44
CA PHE A 28 40.94 -20.33 -26.87
C PHE A 28 40.38 -19.20 -27.75
N VAL A 29 40.54 -17.95 -27.32
CA VAL A 29 40.07 -16.77 -28.04
C VAL A 29 41.18 -15.73 -28.21
N SER A 30 40.92 -14.67 -28.97
CA SER A 30 41.86 -13.55 -29.09
C SER A 30 41.86 -12.66 -27.85
N ASP A 31 43.00 -12.07 -27.52
CA ASP A 31 43.15 -11.02 -26.51
C ASP A 31 42.21 -9.82 -26.77
N LYS A 32 42.01 -9.48 -28.05
CA LYS A 32 41.02 -8.49 -28.50
C LYS A 32 39.60 -8.85 -28.08
N ALA A 33 39.23 -10.13 -28.10
CA ALA A 33 37.90 -10.59 -27.67
C ALA A 33 37.72 -10.40 -26.16
N ILE A 34 38.70 -10.77 -25.35
CA ILE A 34 38.69 -10.51 -23.90
C ILE A 34 38.59 -9.00 -23.62
N SER A 35 39.41 -8.18 -24.26
CA SER A 35 39.36 -6.72 -24.13
C SER A 35 38.00 -6.13 -24.52
N LYS A 36 37.37 -6.72 -25.54
CA LYS A 36 36.04 -6.32 -26.02
C LYS A 36 34.95 -6.66 -24.97
N TRP A 37 34.99 -7.85 -24.36
CA TRP A 37 34.04 -8.27 -23.34
C TRP A 37 34.24 -7.59 -21.98
N GLU A 38 35.48 -7.35 -21.55
CA GLU A 38 35.79 -6.59 -20.33
C GLU A 38 35.34 -5.13 -20.41
N ARG A 39 35.22 -4.58 -21.62
CA ARG A 39 34.65 -3.25 -21.89
C ARG A 39 33.13 -3.25 -22.09
N GLY A 40 32.47 -4.40 -22.02
CA GLY A 40 31.02 -4.54 -22.25
C GLY A 40 30.59 -4.41 -23.71
N ASN A 41 31.54 -4.42 -24.66
CA ASN A 41 31.24 -4.20 -26.07
C ASN A 41 30.98 -5.52 -26.79
N GLY A 42 29.76 -6.06 -26.72
CA GLY A 42 29.39 -7.29 -27.41
C GLY A 42 29.63 -8.57 -26.58
N LEU A 43 29.01 -9.66 -27.03
CA LEU A 43 28.90 -10.92 -26.28
C LEU A 43 29.81 -12.00 -26.87
N PRO A 44 30.33 -12.94 -26.04
CA PRO A 44 30.96 -14.16 -26.53
C PRO A 44 29.93 -15.04 -27.25
N ASP A 45 30.41 -15.95 -28.10
CA ASP A 45 29.56 -17.00 -28.66
C ASP A 45 29.14 -18.02 -27.60
N ILE A 46 28.19 -18.88 -27.95
CA ILE A 46 27.60 -19.87 -27.04
C ILE A 46 28.68 -20.82 -26.47
N GLU A 47 29.60 -21.28 -27.31
CA GLU A 47 30.66 -22.21 -26.89
C GLU A 47 31.61 -21.54 -25.88
N THR A 48 31.98 -20.28 -26.12
CA THR A 48 32.85 -19.51 -25.23
C THR A 48 32.14 -19.10 -23.95
N LEU A 49 30.83 -18.87 -23.98
CA LEU A 49 30.02 -18.66 -22.78
C LEU A 49 30.01 -19.88 -21.86
N VAL A 50 29.93 -21.10 -22.40
CA VAL A 50 30.05 -22.34 -21.61
C VAL A 50 31.43 -22.44 -20.97
N ARG A 51 32.51 -22.21 -21.74
CA ARG A 51 33.88 -22.19 -21.19
C ARG A 51 34.05 -21.14 -20.09
N LEU A 52 33.46 -19.96 -20.27
CA LEU A 52 33.48 -18.89 -19.28
C LEU A 52 32.70 -19.27 -18.02
N ALA A 53 31.55 -19.94 -18.16
CA ALA A 53 30.77 -20.44 -17.03
C ALA A 53 31.57 -21.43 -16.19
N ASP A 54 32.22 -22.39 -16.83
CA ASP A 54 33.08 -23.38 -16.16
C ASP A 54 34.26 -22.70 -15.46
N LEU A 55 34.93 -21.76 -16.14
CA LEU A 55 36.09 -21.03 -15.62
C LEU A 55 35.73 -20.14 -14.42
N LEU A 56 34.55 -19.51 -14.45
CA LEU A 56 34.05 -18.62 -13.40
C LEU A 56 33.27 -19.35 -12.31
N GLY A 57 33.05 -20.67 -12.43
CA GLY A 57 32.22 -21.45 -11.51
C GLY A 57 30.78 -20.92 -11.40
N THR A 58 30.25 -20.35 -12.48
CA THR A 58 28.96 -19.64 -12.52
C THR A 58 28.10 -20.24 -13.63
N PRO A 59 26.82 -20.60 -13.40
CA PRO A 59 25.95 -21.10 -14.46
C PRO A 59 25.86 -20.14 -15.66
N VAL A 60 25.80 -20.67 -16.89
CA VAL A 60 25.73 -19.87 -18.13
C VAL A 60 24.55 -18.89 -18.09
N GLU A 61 23.42 -19.30 -17.51
CA GLU A 61 22.23 -18.46 -17.36
C GLU A 61 22.50 -17.22 -16.50
N GLU A 62 23.42 -17.30 -15.54
CA GLU A 62 23.80 -16.16 -14.71
C GLU A 62 24.76 -15.21 -15.43
N LEU A 63 25.58 -15.71 -16.37
CA LEU A 63 26.41 -14.87 -17.24
C LEU A 63 25.58 -14.10 -18.29
N LEU A 64 24.45 -14.67 -18.71
CA LEU A 64 23.53 -14.09 -19.69
C LEU A 64 22.49 -13.14 -19.08
N LYS A 65 22.32 -13.13 -17.76
CA LYS A 65 21.40 -12.22 -17.08
C LYS A 65 21.98 -10.80 -17.05
N GLU A 66 21.69 -10.02 -18.09
CA GLU A 66 21.65 -8.57 -17.96
C GLU A 66 20.51 -8.22 -17.00
N LYS A 67 20.82 -7.97 -15.73
CA LYS A 67 19.80 -7.46 -14.82
C LYS A 67 19.57 -5.99 -15.19
N LYS A 68 18.48 -5.69 -15.89
CA LYS A 68 17.92 -4.33 -15.92
C LYS A 68 17.91 -3.81 -14.47
N GLU A 69 18.36 -2.58 -14.25
CA GLU A 69 18.21 -1.96 -12.93
C GLU A 69 16.73 -1.98 -12.56
N THR A 70 16.36 -2.86 -11.64
CA THR A 70 14.99 -2.93 -11.16
C THR A 70 14.78 -1.78 -10.19
N TYR A 71 13.88 -0.85 -10.53
CA TYR A 71 13.49 0.31 -9.71
C TYR A 71 12.79 -0.05 -8.39
N TYR A 72 12.69 -1.33 -8.05
CA TYR A 72 11.98 -1.81 -6.89
C TYR A 72 12.62 -3.10 -6.37
N TYR A 73 12.52 -3.30 -5.06
CA TYR A 73 12.73 -4.56 -4.38
C TYR A 73 11.41 -5.33 -4.33
N GLU A 74 11.43 -6.61 -4.70
CA GLU A 74 10.25 -7.48 -4.71
C GLU A 74 10.52 -8.70 -3.84
N TYR A 75 9.64 -8.93 -2.86
CA TYR A 75 9.61 -10.13 -2.03
C TYR A 75 8.25 -10.82 -2.17
N LYS A 76 8.27 -12.12 -2.48
CA LYS A 76 7.09 -12.98 -2.55
C LYS A 76 7.32 -14.19 -1.65
N SER A 77 6.39 -14.45 -0.73
CA SER A 77 6.46 -15.64 0.12
C SER A 77 6.27 -16.92 -0.69
N GLU A 78 7.01 -17.97 -0.34
CA GLU A 78 6.84 -19.31 -0.93
C GLU A 78 5.49 -19.93 -0.54
N ARG A 79 5.02 -19.66 0.69
CA ARG A 79 3.71 -20.12 1.15
C ARG A 79 2.61 -19.46 0.32
N ARG A 80 1.73 -20.28 -0.25
CA ARG A 80 0.57 -19.85 -1.03
C ARG A 80 -0.71 -20.38 -0.41
N VAL A 81 -1.75 -19.56 -0.40
CA VAL A 81 -3.10 -19.93 0.02
C VAL A 81 -4.05 -19.58 -1.12
N LEU A 82 -4.86 -20.53 -1.58
CA LEU A 82 -5.75 -20.38 -2.74
C LEU A 82 -5.03 -19.81 -3.99
N ARG A 83 -3.83 -20.33 -4.27
CA ARG A 83 -2.94 -19.94 -5.41
C ARG A 83 -2.33 -18.53 -5.32
N LEU A 84 -2.68 -17.73 -4.31
CA LEU A 84 -2.06 -16.42 -4.05
C LEU A 84 -0.94 -16.57 -3.01
N PRO A 85 0.18 -15.82 -3.14
CA PRO A 85 1.20 -15.79 -2.10
C PRO A 85 0.62 -15.20 -0.81
N LEU A 86 1.07 -15.73 0.33
CA LEU A 86 0.66 -15.23 1.64
C LEU A 86 1.10 -13.78 1.84
N MET A 87 2.37 -13.48 1.54
CA MET A 87 2.96 -12.14 1.61
C MET A 87 3.55 -11.76 0.26
N HIS A 88 3.27 -10.54 -0.20
CA HIS A 88 3.93 -9.95 -1.36
C HIS A 88 4.26 -8.48 -1.08
N ILE A 89 5.54 -8.18 -0.93
CA ILE A 89 6.05 -6.85 -0.62
C ILE A 89 6.81 -6.32 -1.82
N LEU A 90 6.46 -5.11 -2.25
CA LEU A 90 7.14 -4.39 -3.31
C LEU A 90 7.54 -3.02 -2.80
N ILE A 91 8.84 -2.82 -2.59
CA ILE A 91 9.40 -1.56 -2.08
C ILE A 91 10.07 -0.84 -3.25
N PRO A 92 9.53 0.31 -3.71
CA PRO A 92 10.19 1.11 -4.73
C PRO A 92 11.51 1.68 -4.23
N ASN A 93 12.54 1.68 -5.06
CA ASN A 93 13.78 2.42 -4.81
C ASN A 93 13.54 3.90 -5.13
N LEU A 94 13.09 4.65 -4.13
CA LEU A 94 12.65 6.03 -4.29
C LEU A 94 13.75 6.94 -4.83
N PHE A 95 15.00 6.73 -4.43
CA PHE A 95 16.14 7.52 -4.91
C PHE A 95 16.33 7.39 -6.44
N LEU A 96 16.26 6.16 -6.93
CA LEU A 96 16.44 5.84 -8.35
C LEU A 96 15.24 6.32 -9.19
N LEU A 97 14.03 6.22 -8.63
CA LEU A 97 12.81 6.72 -9.26
C LEU A 97 12.79 8.25 -9.36
N LEU A 98 13.14 8.96 -8.27
CA LEU A 98 13.09 10.43 -8.24
C LEU A 98 14.17 11.06 -9.13
N ASN A 99 15.35 10.46 -9.23
CA ASN A 99 16.42 10.98 -10.10
C ASN A 99 16.11 10.87 -11.60
N GLN A 100 15.12 10.07 -11.99
CA GLN A 100 14.73 9.89 -13.41
C GLN A 100 13.44 10.62 -13.80
N VAL A 101 12.75 11.24 -12.85
CA VAL A 101 11.46 11.90 -13.10
C VAL A 101 11.65 13.42 -13.07
N THR A 102 11.64 14.03 -14.26
CA THR A 102 11.64 15.50 -14.40
C THR A 102 10.25 16.06 -14.68
N SER A 103 9.34 15.22 -15.16
CA SER A 103 7.97 15.60 -15.51
C SER A 103 6.92 14.63 -14.96
N VAL A 104 5.70 15.13 -14.78
CA VAL A 104 4.54 14.30 -14.37
C VAL A 104 4.27 13.18 -15.39
N ARG A 105 4.54 13.41 -16.68
CA ARG A 105 4.36 12.39 -17.72
C ARG A 105 5.33 11.22 -17.53
N GLU A 106 6.60 11.51 -17.27
CA GLU A 106 7.61 10.48 -16.97
C GLU A 106 7.27 9.69 -15.72
N PHE A 107 6.77 10.37 -14.67
CA PHE A 107 6.28 9.69 -13.47
C PHE A 107 5.22 8.64 -13.81
N PHE A 108 4.21 8.98 -14.62
CA PHE A 108 3.16 8.03 -14.99
C PHE A 108 3.67 6.89 -15.90
N VAL A 109 4.65 7.14 -16.77
CA VAL A 109 5.29 6.09 -17.58
C VAL A 109 6.06 5.13 -16.67
N LEU A 110 6.87 5.65 -15.77
CA LEU A 110 7.65 4.88 -14.80
C LEU A 110 6.74 4.05 -13.88
N MET A 111 5.63 4.63 -13.44
CA MET A 111 4.63 3.92 -12.65
C MET A 111 4.01 2.74 -13.40
N LYS A 112 4.02 2.69 -14.75
CA LYS A 112 3.57 1.50 -15.51
C LYS A 112 4.57 0.34 -15.45
N GLU A 113 5.86 0.64 -15.33
CA GLU A 113 6.93 -0.36 -15.22
C GLU A 113 6.92 -1.07 -13.86
N VAL A 114 6.43 -0.40 -12.80
CA VAL A 114 6.33 -0.99 -11.46
C VAL A 114 5.19 -2.02 -11.41
N PRO A 115 5.47 -3.30 -11.10
CA PRO A 115 4.45 -4.33 -11.04
C PRO A 115 3.53 -4.14 -9.83
N THR A 116 2.39 -4.84 -9.86
CA THR A 116 1.41 -4.79 -8.78
C THR A 116 1.70 -5.87 -7.75
N ALA A 117 1.82 -5.48 -6.48
CA ALA A 117 1.93 -6.41 -5.36
C ALA A 117 0.59 -7.13 -5.18
N SER A 118 0.57 -8.45 -5.37
CA SER A 118 -0.63 -9.27 -5.22
C SER A 118 -0.45 -10.45 -4.26
N GLY A 119 -1.36 -10.61 -3.29
CA GLY A 119 -1.31 -11.68 -2.29
C GLY A 119 -2.43 -11.59 -1.25
N TRP A 120 -2.32 -12.38 -0.18
CA TRP A 120 -3.20 -12.24 0.99
C TRP A 120 -2.87 -10.97 1.76
N PHE A 121 -1.60 -10.77 2.07
CA PHE A 121 -1.06 -9.53 2.59
C PHE A 121 -0.12 -8.94 1.54
N CYS A 122 -0.43 -7.74 1.08
CA CYS A 122 0.38 -7.07 0.07
C CYS A 122 0.68 -5.62 0.44
N LEU A 123 1.93 -5.24 0.21
CA LEU A 123 2.45 -3.90 0.45
C LEU A 123 3.18 -3.42 -0.81
N GLY A 124 2.84 -2.25 -1.32
CA GLY A 124 3.61 -1.63 -2.41
C GLY A 124 2.95 -0.42 -3.02
N VAL A 125 3.53 0.13 -4.08
CA VAL A 125 2.96 1.32 -4.76
C VAL A 125 1.57 1.02 -5.32
N LYS A 126 1.45 -0.11 -6.03
CA LYS A 126 0.19 -0.70 -6.48
C LYS A 126 0.00 -2.02 -5.75
N ALA A 127 -1.09 -2.17 -4.99
CA ALA A 127 -1.36 -3.36 -4.20
C ALA A 127 -2.77 -3.92 -4.52
N LYS A 128 -2.88 -5.24 -4.69
CA LYS A 128 -4.14 -5.95 -4.93
C LYS A 128 -4.21 -7.25 -4.12
N GLY A 129 -5.09 -7.34 -3.13
CA GLY A 129 -5.11 -8.52 -2.26
C GLY A 129 -6.30 -8.62 -1.32
N VAL A 130 -6.21 -9.49 -0.32
CA VAL A 130 -7.20 -9.52 0.77
C VAL A 130 -6.97 -8.33 1.69
N ILE A 131 -5.73 -8.17 2.16
CA ILE A 131 -5.23 -7.02 2.91
C ILE A 131 -4.20 -6.31 2.04
N ALA A 132 -4.57 -5.13 1.52
CA ALA A 132 -3.77 -4.36 0.58
C ALA A 132 -3.36 -3.02 1.18
N MET A 133 -2.05 -2.72 1.17
CA MET A 133 -1.47 -1.47 1.65
C MET A 133 -0.64 -0.83 0.54
N GLY A 134 -0.93 0.43 0.18
CA GLY A 134 -0.17 1.08 -0.89
C GLY A 134 -0.57 2.51 -1.22
N LEU A 135 0.03 3.08 -2.26
CA LEU A 135 -0.43 4.36 -2.81
C LEU A 135 -1.78 4.17 -3.51
N ILE A 136 -1.86 3.12 -4.33
CA ILE A 136 -3.08 2.64 -4.99
C ILE A 136 -3.33 1.22 -4.50
N SER A 137 -4.38 1.01 -3.72
CA SER A 137 -4.69 -0.28 -3.10
C SER A 137 -6.10 -0.76 -3.46
N LEU A 138 -6.21 -2.05 -3.77
CA LEU A 138 -7.46 -2.75 -4.04
C LEU A 138 -7.55 -4.02 -3.18
N GLY A 139 -8.56 -4.15 -2.32
CA GLY A 139 -8.70 -5.38 -1.56
C GLY A 139 -9.98 -5.52 -0.73
N LEU A 140 -10.04 -6.55 0.12
CA LEU A 140 -11.13 -6.66 1.10
C LEU A 140 -10.93 -5.60 2.19
N LEU A 141 -9.75 -5.57 2.78
CA LEU A 141 -9.23 -4.49 3.61
C LEU A 141 -8.17 -3.73 2.81
N SER A 142 -8.42 -2.45 2.56
CA SER A 142 -7.57 -1.62 1.71
C SER A 142 -7.16 -0.36 2.45
N ILE A 143 -5.85 -0.09 2.52
CA ILE A 143 -5.28 1.11 3.13
C ILE A 143 -4.40 1.80 2.09
N GLY A 144 -4.62 3.08 1.82
CA GLY A 144 -3.79 3.81 0.87
C GLY A 144 -4.17 5.25 0.64
N VAL A 145 -3.52 5.92 -0.32
CA VAL A 145 -3.95 7.26 -0.75
C VAL A 145 -5.22 7.12 -1.60
N MET A 146 -5.17 6.27 -2.63
CA MET A 146 -6.35 5.81 -3.37
C MET A 146 -6.65 4.37 -2.96
N SER A 147 -7.76 4.17 -2.25
CA SER A 147 -8.11 2.90 -1.63
C SER A 147 -9.47 2.40 -2.12
N PHE A 148 -9.52 1.15 -2.61
CA PHE A 148 -10.72 0.52 -3.14
C PHE A 148 -10.95 -0.82 -2.43
N GLY A 149 -12.11 -1.03 -1.81
CA GLY A 149 -12.35 -2.31 -1.14
C GLY A 149 -13.67 -2.50 -0.41
N ALA A 150 -13.83 -3.60 0.32
CA ALA A 150 -14.99 -3.73 1.20
C ALA A 150 -14.86 -2.79 2.42
N LEU A 151 -13.66 -2.74 3.01
CA LEU A 151 -13.25 -1.79 4.04
C LEU A 151 -12.07 -0.98 3.49
N ALA A 152 -12.33 0.27 3.10
CA ALA A 152 -11.37 1.15 2.45
C ALA A 152 -11.01 2.34 3.35
N ILE A 153 -9.71 2.50 3.64
CA ILE A 153 -9.17 3.62 4.42
C ILE A 153 -8.18 4.38 3.54
N GLY A 154 -8.40 5.67 3.32
CA GLY A 154 -7.50 6.48 2.50
C GLY A 154 -7.89 7.93 2.30
N THR A 155 -7.13 8.71 1.54
CA THR A 155 -7.54 10.08 1.24
C THR A 155 -8.72 10.09 0.28
N ILE A 156 -8.65 9.24 -0.75
CA ILE A 156 -9.74 8.90 -1.66
C ILE A 156 -10.07 7.43 -1.39
N SER A 157 -11.29 7.17 -0.92
CA SER A 157 -11.73 5.84 -0.53
C SER A 157 -13.04 5.47 -1.22
N ILE A 158 -13.09 4.27 -1.81
CA ILE A 158 -14.31 3.71 -2.39
C ILE A 158 -14.54 2.32 -1.81
N GLY A 159 -15.70 2.06 -1.22
CA GLY A 159 -15.96 0.75 -0.66
C GLY A 159 -17.33 0.51 -0.05
N ALA A 160 -17.54 -0.64 0.59
CA ALA A 160 -18.76 -0.86 1.38
C ALA A 160 -18.74 -0.01 2.66
N PHE A 161 -17.60 -0.05 3.35
CA PHE A 161 -17.23 0.82 4.45
C PHE A 161 -16.02 1.65 4.00
N ALA A 162 -16.15 2.98 3.98
CA ALA A 162 -15.10 3.86 3.49
C ALA A 162 -14.76 4.97 4.50
N PHE A 163 -13.48 5.20 4.73
CA PHE A 163 -12.96 6.19 5.67
C PHE A 163 -11.92 7.06 4.98
N GLY A 164 -12.14 8.38 4.89
CA GLY A 164 -11.22 9.23 4.17
C GLY A 164 -11.56 10.71 4.06
N HIS A 165 -10.80 11.46 3.27
CA HIS A 165 -11.17 12.85 2.95
C HIS A 165 -12.31 12.91 1.94
N PHE A 166 -12.19 12.13 0.87
CA PHE A 166 -13.22 11.92 -0.14
C PHE A 166 -13.64 10.45 -0.08
N CYS A 167 -14.85 10.17 0.39
CA CYS A 167 -15.32 8.80 0.53
C CYS A 167 -16.59 8.53 -0.29
N PHE A 168 -16.58 7.42 -1.03
CA PHE A 168 -17.73 6.86 -1.74
C PHE A 168 -18.03 5.49 -1.14
N ALA A 169 -18.95 5.46 -0.19
CA ALA A 169 -19.34 4.27 0.55
C ALA A 169 -20.67 3.70 0.04
N LEU A 170 -20.80 2.38 -0.03
CA LEU A 170 -22.11 1.75 -0.24
C LEU A 170 -22.93 1.76 1.06
N LEU A 171 -22.33 1.38 2.19
CA LEU A 171 -23.00 1.23 3.48
C LEU A 171 -22.68 2.38 4.41
N VAL A 172 -21.42 2.51 4.85
CA VAL A 172 -21.00 3.52 5.83
C VAL A 172 -19.79 4.29 5.33
N GLY A 173 -19.92 5.62 5.25
CA GLY A 173 -18.86 6.53 4.87
C GLY A 173 -18.53 7.51 5.99
N ILE A 174 -17.27 7.61 6.40
CA ILE A 174 -16.82 8.66 7.32
C ILE A 174 -15.74 9.49 6.63
N GLY A 175 -16.00 10.78 6.44
CA GLY A 175 -15.03 11.62 5.78
C GLY A 175 -15.35 13.10 5.68
N ASN A 176 -14.47 13.89 5.09
CA ASN A 176 -14.74 15.32 4.91
C ASN A 176 -15.86 15.54 3.89
N ILE A 177 -15.75 14.90 2.71
CA ILE A 177 -16.80 14.80 1.70
C ILE A 177 -17.18 13.32 1.57
N ALA A 178 -18.43 13.00 1.91
CA ALA A 178 -18.90 11.63 2.02
C ALA A 178 -20.18 11.40 1.21
N VAL A 179 -20.18 10.34 0.40
CA VAL A 179 -21.37 9.87 -0.33
C VAL A 179 -21.62 8.42 0.03
N GLY A 180 -22.86 8.05 0.41
CA GLY A 180 -23.22 6.65 0.70
C GLY A 180 -24.56 6.46 1.39
N SER A 181 -24.87 5.24 1.85
CA SER A 181 -26.15 5.00 2.56
C SER A 181 -26.19 5.72 3.91
N VAL A 182 -25.15 5.55 4.73
CA VAL A 182 -24.99 6.20 6.03
C VAL A 182 -23.68 6.96 6.01
N VAL A 183 -23.73 8.27 6.18
CA VAL A 183 -22.53 9.11 6.09
C VAL A 183 -22.37 10.03 7.29
N VAL A 184 -21.12 10.17 7.73
CA VAL A 184 -20.71 11.16 8.73
C VAL A 184 -19.61 12.00 8.12
N GLY A 185 -19.83 13.31 8.00
CA GLY A 185 -18.83 14.16 7.39
C GLY A 185 -19.11 15.65 7.43
N ASN A 186 -18.17 16.46 6.95
CA ASN A 186 -18.41 17.89 6.83
C ASN A 186 -19.46 18.17 5.74
N VAL A 187 -19.36 17.47 4.61
CA VAL A 187 -20.35 17.43 3.53
C VAL A 187 -20.78 15.98 3.32
N GLY A 188 -22.06 15.68 3.55
CA GLY A 188 -22.61 14.33 3.45
C GLY A 188 -23.77 14.23 2.45
N ILE A 189 -23.72 13.25 1.55
CA ILE A 189 -24.83 12.90 0.64
C ILE A 189 -25.22 11.44 0.86
N GLY A 190 -26.48 11.18 1.25
CA GLY A 190 -26.87 9.79 1.53
C GLY A 190 -28.32 9.53 1.88
N LEU A 191 -28.63 8.31 2.35
CA LEU A 191 -29.95 8.03 2.95
C LEU A 191 -30.02 8.60 4.36
N LEU A 192 -28.96 8.37 5.14
CA LEU A 192 -28.72 8.90 6.46
C LEU A 192 -27.44 9.75 6.42
N ALA A 193 -27.52 11.03 6.80
CA ALA A 193 -26.35 11.91 6.83
C ALA A 193 -26.26 12.72 8.12
N LEU A 194 -25.05 12.74 8.70
CA LEU A 194 -24.68 13.60 9.83
C LEU A 194 -23.53 14.51 9.40
N GLY A 195 -23.68 15.83 9.54
CA GLY A 195 -22.62 16.74 9.10
C GLY A 195 -22.89 18.23 9.22
N ASN A 196 -21.97 19.05 8.74
CA ASN A 196 -22.22 20.50 8.67
C ASN A 196 -23.15 20.82 7.49
N VAL A 197 -22.90 20.22 6.33
CA VAL A 197 -23.74 20.29 5.14
C VAL A 197 -24.22 18.89 4.79
N ALA A 198 -25.54 18.66 4.72
CA ALA A 198 -26.09 17.34 4.41
C ALA A 198 -27.21 17.37 3.36
N VAL A 199 -27.15 16.46 2.39
CA VAL A 199 -28.26 16.15 1.48
C VAL A 199 -28.65 14.71 1.71
N ALA A 200 -29.76 14.47 2.39
CA ALA A 200 -30.15 13.11 2.74
C ALA A 200 -31.66 12.90 2.87
N TRP A 201 -32.09 11.63 2.90
CA TRP A 201 -33.49 11.35 3.19
C TRP A 201 -33.82 11.66 4.66
N ILE A 202 -32.95 11.22 5.57
CA ILE A 202 -32.96 11.51 7.00
C ILE A 202 -31.59 12.09 7.38
N GLY A 203 -31.53 13.16 8.15
CA GLY A 203 -30.24 13.70 8.55
C GLY A 203 -30.26 14.74 9.66
N VAL A 204 -29.08 14.97 10.20
CA VAL A 204 -28.82 16.01 11.21
C VAL A 204 -27.67 16.87 10.70
N ALA A 205 -27.93 18.15 10.48
CA ALA A 205 -26.89 19.06 9.98
C ALA A 205 -27.11 20.53 10.29
N ASN A 206 -26.05 21.34 10.23
CA ASN A 206 -26.19 22.80 10.34
C ASN A 206 -26.92 23.40 9.13
N TYR A 207 -26.64 22.86 7.95
CA TYR A 207 -27.32 23.17 6.70
C TYR A 207 -27.69 21.86 6.03
N GLY A 208 -28.97 21.59 5.81
CA GLY A 208 -29.30 20.37 5.08
C GLY A 208 -30.67 20.33 4.44
N VAL A 209 -30.76 19.45 3.45
CA VAL A 209 -31.91 19.28 2.57
C VAL A 209 -32.30 17.81 2.57
N GLY A 210 -33.57 17.54 2.84
CA GLY A 210 -34.08 16.18 3.00
C GLY A 210 -35.54 16.10 3.43
N SER A 211 -36.10 14.89 3.46
CA SER A 211 -37.49 14.68 3.91
C SER A 211 -37.61 14.77 5.44
N PHE A 212 -36.63 14.24 6.17
CA PHE A 212 -36.59 14.24 7.63
C PHE A 212 -35.27 14.84 8.10
N MET A 213 -35.18 16.17 8.15
CA MET A 213 -33.97 16.88 8.53
C MET A 213 -34.13 17.59 9.87
N ALA A 214 -33.22 17.31 10.80
CA ALA A 214 -33.02 18.15 11.97
C ALA A 214 -31.89 19.15 11.71
N VAL A 215 -32.24 20.43 11.67
CA VAL A 215 -31.29 21.51 11.39
C VAL A 215 -30.76 22.09 12.70
N LEU A 216 -29.43 22.14 12.83
CA LEU A 216 -28.73 22.61 14.02
C LEU A 216 -28.24 24.06 13.85
N PRO A 217 -28.26 24.89 14.91
CA PRO A 217 -27.66 26.23 14.85
C PRO A 217 -26.15 26.15 14.66
N SER A 218 -25.53 27.21 14.13
CA SER A 218 -24.08 27.28 13.83
C SER A 218 -23.18 27.00 15.04
N SER A 219 -23.68 27.29 16.25
CA SER A 219 -23.01 27.07 17.53
C SER A 219 -23.67 25.95 18.35
N ALA A 220 -24.08 24.87 17.69
CA ALA A 220 -24.79 23.78 18.34
C ALA A 220 -23.94 23.09 19.42
N THR A 221 -24.58 22.83 20.56
CA THR A 221 -24.02 22.07 21.67
C THR A 221 -24.51 20.62 21.64
N ALA A 222 -23.93 19.77 22.48
CA ALA A 222 -24.41 18.40 22.66
C ALA A 222 -25.89 18.31 23.08
N LYS A 223 -26.42 19.34 23.78
CA LYS A 223 -27.84 19.40 24.15
C LYS A 223 -28.73 19.61 22.94
N ASP A 224 -28.32 20.51 22.04
CA ASP A 224 -29.05 20.80 20.80
C ASP A 224 -29.07 19.57 19.89
N PHE A 225 -27.95 18.85 19.80
CA PHE A 225 -27.89 17.57 19.09
C PHE A 225 -28.86 16.54 19.67
N ASN A 226 -28.89 16.36 20.99
CA ASN A 226 -29.82 15.43 21.61
C ASN A 226 -31.29 15.83 21.38
N HIS A 227 -31.61 17.12 21.43
CA HIS A 227 -32.96 17.59 21.14
C HIS A 227 -33.35 17.33 19.68
N ALA A 228 -32.45 17.61 18.74
CA ALA A 228 -32.63 17.32 17.31
C ALA A 228 -32.91 15.82 17.04
N ILE A 229 -32.18 14.93 17.70
CA ILE A 229 -32.41 13.49 17.60
C ILE A 229 -33.78 13.09 18.16
N GLN A 230 -34.18 13.65 19.30
CA GLN A 230 -35.50 13.37 19.89
C GLN A 230 -36.65 13.86 19.00
N GLN A 231 -36.50 15.02 18.36
CA GLN A 231 -37.48 15.53 17.39
C GLN A 231 -37.60 14.60 16.18
N LEU A 232 -36.49 14.11 15.63
CA LEU A 232 -36.50 13.13 14.53
C LEU A 232 -37.21 11.84 14.93
N LEU A 233 -36.95 11.33 16.14
CA LEU A 233 -37.59 10.11 16.64
C LEU A 233 -39.10 10.26 16.84
N ALA A 234 -39.58 11.47 17.14
CA ALA A 234 -41.00 11.78 17.23
C ALA A 234 -41.70 11.89 15.87
N THR A 235 -40.94 11.92 14.78
CA THR A 235 -41.49 11.99 13.41
C THR A 235 -41.82 10.57 12.88
N ASP A 236 -42.61 10.50 11.80
CA ASP A 236 -43.03 9.26 11.12
C ASP A 236 -41.90 8.60 10.30
N ILE A 237 -40.70 8.53 10.87
CA ILE A 237 -39.58 7.77 10.30
C ILE A 237 -39.88 6.27 10.41
N PRO A 238 -39.53 5.44 9.40
CA PRO A 238 -39.71 4.00 9.47
C PRO A 238 -39.11 3.36 10.74
N ASP A 239 -39.85 2.49 11.41
CA ASP A 239 -39.44 1.85 12.67
C ASP A 239 -38.14 1.06 12.55
N LEU A 240 -37.87 0.48 11.38
CA LEU A 240 -36.62 -0.21 11.08
C LEU A 240 -35.40 0.72 11.26
N ILE A 241 -35.53 1.99 10.87
CA ILE A 241 -34.43 2.96 10.97
C ILE A 241 -34.26 3.41 12.43
N LYS A 242 -35.37 3.62 13.15
CA LYS A 242 -35.34 4.00 14.58
C LYS A 242 -34.59 2.95 15.40
N THR A 243 -34.95 1.69 15.22
CA THR A 243 -34.39 0.53 15.96
C THR A 243 -32.97 0.16 15.52
N THR A 244 -32.65 0.28 14.23
CA THR A 244 -31.33 -0.15 13.70
C THR A 244 -30.24 0.91 13.89
N PHE A 245 -30.58 2.20 13.84
CA PHE A 245 -29.59 3.28 13.86
C PHE A 245 -29.67 4.18 15.08
N PHE A 246 -30.83 4.78 15.35
CA PHE A 246 -30.95 5.81 16.38
C PHE A 246 -30.90 5.26 17.80
N GLU A 247 -31.61 4.16 18.09
CA GLU A 247 -31.60 3.54 19.41
C GLU A 247 -30.19 3.08 19.85
N PRO A 248 -29.41 2.33 19.04
CA PRO A 248 -28.04 1.97 19.39
C PRO A 248 -27.16 3.19 19.62
N MET A 249 -27.31 4.24 18.80
CA MET A 249 -26.55 5.47 18.94
C MET A 249 -26.88 6.17 20.28
N ILE A 250 -28.15 6.27 20.64
CA ILE A 250 -28.58 6.89 21.92
C ILE A 250 -28.07 6.07 23.11
N ARG A 251 -28.22 4.75 23.08
CA ARG A 251 -27.71 3.86 24.14
C ARG A 251 -26.20 3.99 24.29
N PHE A 252 -25.49 4.11 23.18
CA PHE A 252 -24.04 4.33 23.17
C PHE A 252 -23.70 5.67 23.85
N THR A 253 -24.34 6.79 23.45
CA THR A 253 -24.04 8.12 24.01
C THR A 253 -24.45 8.27 25.48
N GLN A 254 -25.53 7.61 25.91
CA GLN A 254 -26.05 7.72 27.28
C GLN A 254 -25.33 6.83 28.29
N SER A 255 -24.52 5.87 27.85
CA SER A 255 -23.81 4.94 28.74
C SER A 255 -22.32 5.30 28.86
N PRO A 256 -21.89 5.96 29.96
CA PRO A 256 -20.49 6.34 30.15
C PRO A 256 -19.54 5.13 30.12
N ILE A 257 -20.01 3.98 30.60
CA ILE A 257 -19.24 2.73 30.65
C ILE A 257 -18.98 2.20 29.24
N VAL A 258 -20.00 2.22 28.37
CA VAL A 258 -19.86 1.72 26.99
C VAL A 258 -18.94 2.64 26.19
N VAL A 259 -19.08 3.97 26.34
CA VAL A 259 -18.18 4.94 25.70
C VAL A 259 -16.74 4.74 26.19
N ALA A 260 -16.53 4.67 27.51
CA ALA A 260 -15.20 4.46 28.07
C ALA A 260 -14.58 3.13 27.59
N GLY A 261 -15.36 2.05 27.60
CA GLY A 261 -14.91 0.74 27.10
C GLY A 261 -14.51 0.78 25.62
N PHE A 262 -15.30 1.45 24.78
CA PHE A 262 -14.98 1.62 23.36
C PHE A 262 -13.69 2.42 23.15
N VAL A 263 -13.52 3.54 23.86
CA VAL A 263 -12.31 4.36 23.80
C VAL A 263 -11.08 3.58 24.27
N VAL A 264 -11.18 2.86 25.39
CA VAL A 264 -10.10 2.01 25.90
C VAL A 264 -9.73 0.92 24.91
N THR A 265 -10.73 0.32 24.23
CA THR A 265 -10.48 -0.71 23.20
C THR A 265 -9.71 -0.15 22.01
N ILE A 266 -10.08 1.05 21.53
CA ILE A 266 -9.35 1.73 20.46
C ILE A 266 -7.91 2.04 20.90
N LEU A 267 -7.73 2.63 22.09
CA LEU A 267 -6.42 2.96 22.63
C LEU A 267 -5.53 1.73 22.81
N ALA A 268 -6.08 0.65 23.37
CA ALA A 268 -5.38 -0.62 23.52
C ALA A 268 -4.97 -1.20 22.16
N GLY A 269 -5.84 -1.13 21.15
CA GLY A 269 -5.52 -1.52 19.78
C GLY A 269 -4.37 -0.70 19.16
N VAL A 270 -4.39 0.62 19.34
CA VAL A 270 -3.32 1.52 18.87
C VAL A 270 -2.00 1.21 19.59
N VAL A 271 -2.02 1.04 20.91
CA VAL A 271 -0.84 0.67 21.71
C VAL A 271 -0.29 -0.69 21.26
N PHE A 272 -1.16 -1.67 21.01
CA PHE A 272 -0.76 -2.98 20.53
C PHE A 272 -0.04 -2.91 19.18
N ILE A 273 -0.58 -2.13 18.23
CA ILE A 273 0.06 -1.90 16.92
C ILE A 273 1.42 -1.21 17.09
N LEU A 274 1.51 -0.18 17.94
CA LEU A 274 2.77 0.50 18.25
C LEU A 274 3.81 -0.46 18.86
N CYS A 275 3.40 -1.32 19.80
CA CYS A 275 4.27 -2.34 20.37
C CYS A 275 4.80 -3.30 19.30
N LEU A 276 3.94 -3.77 18.38
CA LEU A 276 4.37 -4.63 17.27
C LEU A 276 5.40 -3.94 16.37
N VAL A 277 5.18 -2.65 16.06
CA VAL A 277 6.13 -1.84 15.27
C VAL A 277 7.46 -1.70 16.01
N ILE A 278 7.44 -1.38 17.30
CA ILE A 278 8.66 -1.25 18.12
C ILE A 278 9.43 -2.57 18.18
N ILE A 279 8.75 -3.69 18.44
CA ILE A 279 9.37 -5.02 18.45
C ILE A 279 9.99 -5.34 17.08
N GLY A 280 9.28 -5.00 15.99
CA GLY A 280 9.79 -5.13 14.63
C GLY A 280 11.06 -4.31 14.39
N LEU A 281 11.09 -3.05 14.81
CA LEU A 281 12.24 -2.15 14.70
C LEU A 281 13.43 -2.63 15.54
N ILE A 282 13.20 -3.12 16.76
CA ILE A 282 14.27 -3.67 17.61
C ILE A 282 14.92 -4.89 16.94
N ARG A 283 14.10 -5.80 16.38
CA ARG A 283 14.62 -6.97 15.65
C ARG A 283 15.42 -6.57 14.41
N LEU A 284 14.94 -5.58 13.65
CA LEU A 284 15.65 -5.02 12.49
C LEU A 284 17.00 -4.41 12.88
N ARG A 285 17.06 -3.67 13.99
CA ARG A 285 18.32 -3.11 14.50
C ARG A 285 19.30 -4.20 14.92
N GLN A 286 18.82 -5.25 15.59
CA GLN A 286 19.67 -6.38 16.00
C GLN A 286 20.22 -7.13 14.78
N SER A 287 19.42 -7.38 13.73
CA SER A 287 19.91 -8.05 12.53
C SER A 287 20.99 -7.26 11.79
N VAL A 288 20.89 -5.93 11.76
CA VAL A 288 21.93 -5.07 11.14
C VAL A 288 23.22 -5.09 11.95
N LEU A 289 23.14 -5.08 13.29
CA LEU A 289 24.34 -5.09 14.15
C LEU A 289 25.13 -6.40 14.06
N TYR A 290 24.47 -7.52 13.75
CA TYR A 290 25.11 -8.83 13.58
C TYR A 290 25.76 -9.02 12.21
N GLU A 291 25.42 -8.22 11.20
CA GLU A 291 26.12 -8.22 9.90
C GLU A 291 27.42 -7.39 9.90
N GLU A 292 27.61 -6.52 10.90
CA GLU A 292 28.81 -5.67 11.04
C GLU A 292 29.93 -6.26 11.93
N LEU A 293 29.72 -7.45 12.51
CA LEU A 293 30.64 -8.15 13.42
C LEU A 293 31.22 -9.42 12.79
#